data_AF-A0A4Q4VHT3-F1
#
_entry.id   AF-A0A4Q4VHT3-F1
#
_cell.length_a   1.000
_cell.length_b   1.000
_cell.length_c   1.000
_cell.angle_alpha   90.00
_cell.angle_beta   90.00
_cell.angle_gamma   90.00
#
_symmetry.space_group_name_H-M   'P 1'
#
loop_
_entity.id
_entity.type
_entity.pdbx_description
1 polymer ?
#
loop_
_entity_poly.entity_id
_entity_poly.type
_entity_poly.pdbx_seq_one_letter_code
_entity_poly.pdbx_strand_id
1 'polypeptide(L)'
;MTFVAAVQLAAAVTIAIRYLTVRQQGFLPEDPGQNLATPTAETGLLRCKSQNYRLLTLLSQFYIMLSASRCCKTAKGDFKNRQATGDFSTMATLHALTAGMSAWSSTATMDGAEDI
;
A
#
# COMPACT_ATOMS: atom_id res chain seq x y z
N MET A 1 -4.14 -5.15 14.08
CA MET A 1 -3.77 -6.00 12.94
C MET A 1 -3.68 -5.17 11.67
N THR A 2 -4.75 -4.49 11.27
CA THR A 2 -4.78 -3.61 10.07
C THR A 2 -3.69 -2.52 10.05
N PHE A 3 -3.42 -1.88 11.19
CA PHE A 3 -2.33 -0.91 11.31
C PHE A 3 -0.94 -1.54 11.11
N VAL A 4 -0.74 -2.78 11.55
CA VAL A 4 0.54 -3.49 11.40
C VAL A 4 0.79 -3.80 9.93
N ALA A 5 -0.24 -4.31 9.24
CA ALA A 5 -0.20 -4.54 7.79
C ALA A 5 0.13 -3.25 7.02
N ALA A 6 -0.50 -2.12 7.38
CA ALA A 6 -0.19 -0.83 6.78
C ALA A 6 1.30 -0.42 6.96
N VAL A 7 1.88 -0.64 8.15
CA VAL A 7 3.29 -0.33 8.41
C VAL A 7 4.23 -1.25 7.62
N GLN A 8 3.89 -2.54 7.48
CA GLN A 8 4.65 -3.48 6.67
C GLN A 8 4.65 -3.07 5.19
N LEU A 9 3.49 -2.72 4.64
CA LEU A 9 3.38 -2.22 3.27
C LEU A 9 4.16 -0.92 3.10
N ALA A 10 4.10 0.01 4.07
CA ALA A 10 4.86 1.25 4.03
C ALA A 10 6.37 1.02 3.98
N ALA A 11 6.88 0.04 4.72
CA ALA A 11 8.30 -0.31 4.69
C ALA A 11 8.72 -0.82 3.31
N ALA A 12 7.93 -1.73 2.74
CA ALA A 12 8.20 -2.29 1.41
C ALA A 12 8.14 -1.21 0.32
N VAL A 13 7.09 -0.37 0.29
CA VAL A 13 6.94 0.75 -0.65
C VAL A 13 8.07 1.77 -0.50
N THR A 14 8.54 2.04 0.72
CA THR A 14 9.66 2.96 0.95
C THR A 14 10.96 2.44 0.34
N ILE A 15 11.23 1.15 0.48
CA ILE A 15 12.41 0.50 -0.12
C ILE A 15 12.31 0.61 -1.64
N ALA A 16 11.16 0.27 -2.22
CA ALA A 16 10.95 0.34 -3.66
C ALA A 16 11.11 1.75 -4.23
N ILE A 17 10.49 2.78 -3.62
CA ILE A 17 10.65 4.18 -4.06
C ILE A 17 12.14 4.55 -4.09
N ARG A 18 12.88 4.27 -3.01
CA ARG A 18 14.30 4.61 -2.91
C ARG A 18 15.13 3.86 -3.95
N TYR A 19 14.85 2.58 -4.16
CA TYR A 19 15.54 1.80 -5.19
C TYR A 19 15.25 2.35 -6.60
N LEU A 20 13.98 2.60 -6.92
CA LEU A 20 13.55 3.12 -8.22
C LEU A 20 14.08 4.53 -8.52
N THR A 21 14.34 5.35 -7.49
CA THR A 21 14.97 6.68 -7.69
C THR A 21 16.42 6.60 -8.15
N VAL A 22 17.12 5.51 -7.85
CA VAL A 22 18.54 5.34 -8.19
C VAL A 22 18.72 4.37 -9.37
N ARG A 23 17.84 3.38 -9.50
CA ARG A 23 17.94 2.36 -10.55
C ARG A 23 17.68 2.98 -11.92
N GLN A 24 18.68 2.92 -12.77
CA GLN A 24 18.58 3.14 -14.20
C GLN A 24 18.69 1.78 -14.88
N GLN A 25 17.80 1.50 -15.85
CA GLN A 25 17.87 0.29 -16.65
C GLN A 25 17.04 0.43 -17.91
N GLY A 26 17.62 0.01 -19.03
CA GLY A 26 16.95 -0.01 -20.32
C GLY A 26 16.81 1.38 -20.93
N PHE A 27 16.09 1.41 -22.05
CA PHE A 27 15.95 2.58 -22.90
C PHE A 27 14.46 2.74 -23.23
N LEU A 28 13.92 3.93 -23.03
CA LEU A 28 12.55 4.23 -23.42
C LEU A 28 12.54 4.68 -24.90
N PRO A 29 11.60 4.20 -25.74
CA PRO A 29 11.51 4.58 -27.17
C PRO A 29 11.35 6.08 -27.43
N GLU A 30 10.95 6.81 -26.38
CA GLU A 30 10.62 8.24 -26.36
C GLU A 30 11.81 9.13 -26.01
N ASP A 31 13.02 8.59 -25.77
CA ASP A 31 14.23 9.40 -25.52
C ASP A 31 14.89 9.80 -26.87
N PRO A 32 14.77 11.06 -27.33
CA PRO A 32 15.28 11.50 -28.62
C PRO A 32 16.82 11.48 -28.62
N GLY A 33 17.42 10.72 -29.55
CA GLY A 33 18.87 10.63 -29.73
C GLY A 33 19.52 9.33 -29.23
N GLN A 34 18.74 8.37 -28.72
CA GLN A 34 19.22 7.02 -28.40
C GLN A 34 19.45 6.18 -29.66
N ASN A 35 20.56 6.41 -30.35
CA ASN A 35 21.12 5.41 -31.25
C ASN A 35 21.85 4.35 -30.42
N LEU A 36 21.61 3.06 -30.66
CA LEU A 36 22.35 1.94 -30.04
C LEU A 36 23.88 2.06 -30.22
N ALA A 37 24.34 2.90 -31.15
CA ALA A 37 25.75 3.16 -31.45
C ALA A 37 26.44 4.15 -30.49
N THR A 38 25.70 4.93 -29.70
CA THR A 38 26.25 5.90 -28.72
C THR A 38 25.53 5.72 -27.39
N PRO A 39 26.17 5.12 -26.37
CA PRO A 39 25.52 4.87 -25.10
C PRO A 39 25.25 6.19 -24.38
N THR A 40 24.00 6.65 -24.43
CA THR A 40 23.48 7.65 -23.49
C THR A 40 23.17 6.98 -22.16
N ALA A 41 23.02 7.78 -21.09
CA ALA A 41 22.66 7.27 -19.78
C ALA A 41 21.35 6.46 -19.84
N GLU A 42 21.32 5.32 -19.18
CA GLU A 42 20.12 4.46 -19.10
C GLU A 42 18.94 5.22 -18.48
N THR A 43 17.73 4.86 -18.90
CA THR A 43 16.53 5.53 -18.40
C THR A 43 16.28 5.14 -16.94
N GLY A 44 16.04 6.13 -16.08
CA GLY A 44 15.61 5.90 -14.69
C GLY A 44 14.30 5.12 -14.64
N LEU A 45 14.25 4.05 -13.85
CA LEU A 45 13.10 3.14 -13.82
C LEU A 45 11.82 3.83 -13.31
N LEU A 46 11.96 4.85 -12.48
CA LEU A 46 10.86 5.70 -12.03
C LEU A 46 10.18 6.47 -13.18
N ARG A 47 10.81 6.66 -14.35
CA ARG A 47 10.14 7.26 -15.52
C ARG A 47 9.19 6.26 -16.20
N CYS A 48 9.38 4.96 -15.98
CA CYS A 48 8.55 3.95 -16.61
C CYS A 48 7.12 3.99 -16.07
N LYS A 49 6.14 4.17 -16.96
CA LYS A 49 4.71 4.27 -16.60
C LYS A 49 4.20 3.02 -15.87
N SER A 50 4.65 1.83 -16.26
CA SER A 50 4.26 0.59 -15.59
C SER A 50 4.77 0.51 -14.15
N GLN A 51 6.02 0.95 -13.90
CA GLN A 51 6.58 1.00 -12.55
C GLN A 51 5.89 2.04 -11.68
N ASN A 52 5.60 3.23 -12.23
CA ASN A 52 4.81 4.24 -11.52
C ASN A 52 3.41 3.74 -11.15
N TYR A 53 2.73 3.03 -12.07
CA TYR A 53 1.39 2.51 -11.81
C TYR A 53 1.39 1.55 -10.62
N ARG A 54 2.30 0.57 -10.59
CA ARG A 54 2.42 -0.40 -9.49
C ARG A 54 2.72 0.32 -8.17
N LEU A 55 3.73 1.19 -8.19
CA LEU A 55 4.19 1.89 -6.99
C LEU A 55 3.13 2.84 -6.39
N LEU A 56 2.50 3.67 -7.21
CA LEU A 56 1.48 4.62 -6.75
C LEU A 56 0.21 3.90 -6.28
N THR A 57 -0.13 2.77 -6.88
CA THR A 57 -1.25 1.93 -6.44
C THR A 57 -0.99 1.40 -5.02
N LEU A 58 0.18 0.82 -4.77
CA LEU A 58 0.54 0.31 -3.43
C LEU A 58 0.65 1.42 -2.39
N LEU A 59 1.20 2.58 -2.77
CA LEU A 59 1.23 3.75 -1.90
C LEU A 59 -0.18 4.21 -1.51
N SER A 60 -1.11 4.21 -2.46
CA SER A 60 -2.51 4.55 -2.20
C SER A 60 -3.18 3.55 -1.24
N GLN A 61 -2.93 2.25 -1.42
CA GLN A 61 -3.44 1.19 -0.56
C GLN A 61 -2.96 1.35 0.89
N PHE A 62 -1.68 1.71 1.09
CA PHE A 62 -1.16 2.03 2.41
C PHE A 62 -1.99 3.12 3.13
N TYR A 63 -2.27 4.25 2.46
CA TYR A 63 -3.05 5.34 3.06
C TYR A 63 -4.51 4.94 3.34
N ILE A 64 -5.10 4.11 2.48
CA ILE A 64 -6.43 3.54 2.71
C ILE A 64 -6.40 2.64 3.96
N MET A 65 -5.43 1.75 4.10
CA MET A 65 -5.28 0.88 5.28
C MET A 65 -5.06 1.69 6.56
N LEU A 66 -4.27 2.76 6.51
CA LEU A 66 -4.07 3.64 7.66
C LEU A 66 -5.38 4.29 8.10
N SER A 67 -6.16 4.81 7.15
CA SER A 67 -7.46 5.45 7.40
C SER A 67 -8.48 4.43 7.92
N ALA A 68 -8.55 3.25 7.31
CA ALA A 68 -9.40 2.15 7.74
C ALA A 68 -9.06 1.67 9.15
N SER A 69 -7.77 1.64 9.51
CA SER A 69 -7.34 1.29 10.87
C SER A 69 -7.87 2.25 11.93
N ARG A 70 -7.94 3.55 11.60
CA ARG A 70 -8.52 4.58 12.48
C ARG A 70 -10.03 4.38 12.61
N CYS A 71 -10.72 4.13 11.51
CA CYS A 71 -12.15 3.81 11.51
C CYS A 71 -12.46 2.59 12.40
N CYS A 72 -11.70 1.50 12.27
CA CYS A 72 -11.85 0.31 13.12
C CYS A 72 -11.60 0.61 14.61
N LYS A 73 -10.62 1.46 14.94
CA LYS A 73 -10.37 1.89 16.32
C LYS A 73 -11.55 2.68 16.89
N THR A 74 -12.11 3.60 16.10
CA THR A 74 -13.30 4.37 16.50
C THR A 74 -14.50 3.45 16.73
N ALA A 75 -14.80 2.54 15.81
CA ALA A 75 -15.90 1.58 15.94
C ALA A 75 -15.75 0.68 17.17
N LYS A 76 -14.52 0.22 17.45
CA LYS A 76 -14.23 -0.56 18.66
C LYS A 76 -14.39 0.28 19.94
N GLY A 77 -14.05 1.56 19.90
CA GLY A 77 -14.26 2.49 21.00
C GLY A 77 -15.74 2.71 21.31
N ASP A 78 -16.56 2.94 20.28
CA ASP A 78 -18.02 3.05 20.41
C ASP A 78 -18.64 1.79 21.01
N PHE A 79 -18.25 0.60 20.51
CA PHE A 79 -18.74 -0.66 21.06
C PHE A 79 -18.38 -0.86 22.54
N LYS A 80 -17.16 -0.47 22.96
CA LYS A 80 -16.78 -0.55 24.39
C LYS A 80 -17.68 0.31 25.27
N ASN A 81 -18.07 1.50 24.80
CA ASN A 81 -18.96 2.39 25.55
C ASN A 81 -20.37 1.79 25.67
N ARG A 82 -20.91 1.22 24.58
CA ARG A 82 -22.19 0.52 24.56
C ARG A 82 -22.19 -0.74 25.43
N GLN A 83 -21.09 -1.50 25.38
CA GLN A 83 -20.91 -2.69 26.20
C GLN A 83 -21.00 -2.36 27.70
N ALA A 84 -20.51 -1.19 28.14
CA ALA A 84 -20.59 -0.76 29.52
C ALA A 84 -22.05 -0.54 29.99
N THR A 85 -22.98 -0.25 29.08
CA THR A 85 -24.41 -0.14 29.37
C THR A 85 -25.20 -1.41 29.06
N GLY A 86 -24.51 -2.52 28.73
CA GLY A 86 -25.15 -3.78 28.34
C GLY A 86 -25.72 -3.80 26.91
N ASP A 87 -25.42 -2.79 26.08
CA ASP A 87 -25.83 -2.75 24.67
C ASP A 87 -24.84 -3.50 23.78
N PHE A 88 -25.28 -4.62 23.20
CA PHE A 88 -24.51 -5.45 22.27
C PHE A 88 -24.99 -5.36 20.82
N SER A 89 -25.88 -4.41 20.50
CA SER A 89 -26.51 -4.28 19.17
C SER A 89 -25.51 -4.15 18.02
N THR A 90 -24.35 -3.52 18.25
CA THR A 90 -23.31 -3.30 17.22
C THR A 90 -22.24 -4.40 17.17
N MET A 91 -22.34 -5.45 18.01
CA MET A 91 -21.32 -6.49 18.11
C MET A 91 -21.11 -7.25 16.80
N ALA A 92 -22.19 -7.65 16.14
CA ALA A 92 -22.13 -8.41 14.89
C ALA A 92 -21.44 -7.60 13.78
N THR A 93 -21.83 -6.34 13.62
CA THR A 93 -21.23 -5.42 12.64
C THR A 93 -19.76 -5.15 12.94
N LEU A 94 -19.39 -4.93 14.21
CA LEU A 94 -18.00 -4.74 14.60
C LEU A 94 -17.16 -5.98 14.29
N HIS A 95 -17.69 -7.17 14.56
CA HIS A 95 -16.98 -8.42 14.27
C HIS A 95 -16.75 -8.59 12.77
N ALA A 96 -17.81 -8.42 11.96
CA ALA A 96 -17.70 -8.49 10.50
C ALA A 96 -16.69 -7.47 9.95
N LEU A 97 -16.75 -6.21 10.42
CA LEU A 97 -15.83 -5.15 10.03
C LEU A 97 -14.37 -5.52 10.37
N THR A 98 -14.11 -5.93 11.60
CA THR A 98 -12.74 -6.20 12.07
C THR A 98 -12.16 -7.47 11.47
N ALA A 99 -12.95 -8.52 11.30
CA ALA A 99 -12.54 -9.75 10.62
C ALA A 99 -12.25 -9.50 9.14
N GLY A 100 -13.18 -8.87 8.42
CA GLY A 100 -13.03 -8.54 7.01
C GLY A 100 -11.82 -7.63 6.75
N MET A 101 -11.66 -6.58 7.56
CA MET A 101 -10.51 -5.69 7.42
C MET A 101 -9.18 -6.40 7.74
N SER A 102 -9.16 -7.31 8.71
CA SER A 102 -7.96 -8.09 9.03
C SER A 102 -7.56 -9.02 7.88
N ALA A 103 -8.53 -9.71 7.28
CA ALA A 103 -8.29 -10.57 6.13
C ALA A 103 -7.78 -9.76 4.93
N TRP A 104 -8.54 -8.73 4.54
CA TRP A 104 -8.20 -7.90 3.38
C TRP A 104 -6.84 -7.22 3.51
N SER A 105 -6.57 -6.56 4.64
CA SER A 105 -5.29 -5.83 4.82
C SER A 105 -4.07 -6.75 4.82
N SER A 106 -4.21 -7.97 5.35
CA SER A 106 -3.12 -8.95 5.35
C SER A 106 -2.82 -9.47 3.94
N THR A 107 -3.86 -9.85 3.18
CA THR A 107 -3.69 -10.32 1.79
C THR A 107 -3.13 -9.22 0.90
N ALA A 108 -3.72 -8.02 0.93
CA ALA A 108 -3.24 -6.91 0.09
C ALA A 108 -1.80 -6.47 0.44
N THR A 109 -1.40 -6.57 1.70
CA THR A 109 -0.01 -6.29 2.10
C THR A 109 0.95 -7.38 1.65
N MET A 110 0.55 -8.64 1.68
CA MET A 110 1.35 -9.78 1.22
C MET A 110 1.61 -9.66 -0.28
N ASP A 111 0.54 -9.57 -1.07
CA ASP A 111 0.62 -9.41 -2.52
C ASP A 111 1.39 -8.14 -2.88
N GLY A 112 1.09 -7.05 -2.16
CA GLY A 112 1.75 -5.77 -2.34
C GLY A 112 3.24 -5.84 -2.05
N ALA A 113 3.69 -6.56 -1.02
CA ALA A 113 5.11 -6.67 -0.69
C ALA A 113 5.90 -7.55 -1.67
N GLU A 114 5.24 -8.48 -2.35
CA GLU A 114 5.85 -9.34 -3.38
C GLU A 114 5.90 -8.66 -4.76
N ASP A 115 4.96 -7.76 -5.07
CA ASP A 115 4.89 -7.10 -6.38
C ASP A 115 5.91 -5.95 -6.54
N ILE A 116 6.46 -5.38 -5.47
CA ILE A 116 7.37 -4.21 -5.58
C ILE A 116 8.78 -4.57 -6.00
#